data_AF-O59136-F1
#
_entry.id   AF-O59136-F1
#
_cell.length_a   1.000
_cell.length_b   1.000
_cell.length_c   1.000
_cell.angle_alpha   90.00
_cell.angle_beta   90.00
_cell.angle_gamma   90.00
#
_symmetry.space_group_name_H-M   'P 1'
#
loop_
_entity.id
_entity.type
_entity.pdbx_description
1 polymer ?
#
loop_
_entity_poly.entity_id
_entity_poly.type
_entity_poly.pdbx_seq_one_letter_code
_entity_poly.pdbx_strand_id
1 'polypeptide(L)'
;MKDMLPLYSLARELARDLVFEVDDEVVTLSIRGVLIAKINSNSYNFSFFEVSEDEFILALQTSGYIVYLGIESDNEISEDAYSSIGRILISELMPYVNLLVEKAKSIGYSGVDILLDDDMSPTLKEAMYEILIKHRRGKTPYEQFEIA
;
A
#
# COMPACT_ATOMS: atom_id res chain seq x y z
N MET A 1 -1.58 -26.10 3.89
CA MET A 1 -1.61 -24.62 3.90
C MET A 1 -0.19 -24.15 3.63
N LYS A 2 0.03 -23.24 2.68
CA LYS A 2 1.32 -22.56 2.56
C LYS A 2 1.51 -21.71 3.81
N ASP A 3 2.70 -21.71 4.40
CA ASP A 3 2.97 -20.95 5.61
C ASP A 3 2.95 -19.45 5.30
N MET A 4 1.92 -18.77 5.79
CA MET A 4 1.68 -17.35 5.58
C MET A 4 2.36 -16.48 6.65
N LEU A 5 2.83 -17.08 7.75
CA LEU A 5 3.44 -16.35 8.87
C LEU A 5 4.57 -15.40 8.42
N PRO A 6 5.44 -15.76 7.46
CA PRO A 6 6.47 -14.84 7.01
C PRO A 6 5.93 -13.60 6.31
N LEU A 7 4.79 -13.70 5.62
CA LEU A 7 4.15 -12.54 4.97
C LEU A 7 3.55 -11.61 6.03
N TYR A 8 2.88 -12.16 7.04
CA TYR A 8 2.36 -11.37 8.17
C TYR A 8 3.49 -10.68 8.94
N SER A 9 4.62 -11.36 9.15
CA SER A 9 5.79 -10.77 9.83
C SER A 9 6.34 -9.58 9.05
N LEU A 10 6.54 -9.73 7.74
CA LEU A 10 7.05 -8.65 6.88
C LEU A 10 6.05 -7.49 6.75
N ALA A 11 4.75 -7.80 6.72
CA ALA A 11 3.71 -6.76 6.73
C ALA A 11 3.71 -5.94 8.02
N ARG A 12 4.04 -6.54 9.18
CA ARG A 12 4.21 -5.79 10.43
C ARG A 12 5.42 -4.87 10.42
N GLU A 13 6.49 -5.23 9.70
CA GLU A 13 7.64 -4.33 9.53
C GLU A 13 7.31 -3.10 8.68
N LEU A 14 6.25 -3.18 7.85
CA LEU A 14 5.72 -2.02 7.13
C LEU A 14 4.90 -1.10 8.04
N ALA A 15 4.37 -1.58 9.17
CA ALA A 15 3.65 -0.77 10.14
C ALA A 15 4.61 0.20 10.84
N ARG A 16 4.58 1.48 10.44
CA ARG A 16 5.48 2.51 10.94
C ARG A 16 4.91 3.89 10.70
N ASP A 17 5.43 4.83 11.46
CA ASP A 17 5.20 6.25 11.27
C ASP A 17 6.38 6.83 10.48
N LEU A 18 6.07 7.59 9.44
CA LEU A 18 7.02 8.29 8.61
C LEU A 18 6.80 9.78 8.79
N VAL A 19 7.82 10.49 9.25
CA VAL A 19 7.75 11.92 9.51
C VAL A 19 8.41 12.67 8.36
N PHE A 20 7.67 13.61 7.78
CA PHE A 20 8.11 14.43 6.66
C PHE A 20 8.02 15.90 7.03
N GLU A 21 8.93 16.69 6.46
CA GLU A 21 8.85 18.15 6.47
C GLU A 21 8.47 18.59 5.06
N VAL A 22 7.30 19.20 4.92
CA VAL A 22 6.72 19.66 3.65
C VAL A 22 6.29 21.11 3.85
N ASP A 23 6.85 22.03 3.08
CA ASP A 23 6.51 23.46 3.12
C ASP A 23 6.50 24.08 4.53
N ASP A 24 7.54 23.76 5.33
CA ASP A 24 7.71 24.16 6.74
C ASP A 24 6.69 23.54 7.73
N GLU A 25 5.87 22.58 7.28
CA GLU A 25 4.98 21.78 8.13
C GLU A 25 5.51 20.36 8.32
N VAL A 26 5.34 19.83 9.54
CA VAL A 26 5.71 18.45 9.87
C VAL A 26 4.47 17.58 9.75
N VAL A 27 4.52 16.61 8.84
CA VAL A 27 3.43 15.66 8.59
C VAL A 27 3.88 14.26 8.96
N THR A 28 3.05 13.54 9.72
CA THR A 28 3.28 12.15 10.09
C THR A 28 2.35 11.26 9.29
N LEU A 29 2.92 10.37 8.48
CA LEU A 29 2.18 9.35 7.73
C LEU A 29 2.36 7.99 8.38
N SER A 30 1.27 7.42 8.88
CA SER A 30 1.22 6.13 9.56
C SER A 30 0.74 5.05 8.60
N ILE A 31 1.54 4.01 8.38
CA ILE A 31 1.11 2.84 7.60
C ILE A 31 0.27 1.92 8.49
N ARG A 32 -1.05 1.92 8.28
CA ARG A 32 -2.03 1.18 9.10
C ARG A 32 -2.53 -0.11 8.46
N GLY A 33 -2.45 -0.20 7.13
CA GLY A 33 -2.99 -1.31 6.37
C GLY A 33 -1.99 -1.88 5.37
N VAL A 34 -1.96 -3.21 5.21
CA VAL A 34 -1.20 -3.87 4.13
C VAL A 34 -2.05 -4.95 3.50
N LEU A 35 -2.27 -4.86 2.19
CA LEU A 35 -2.92 -5.88 1.37
C LEU A 35 -1.98 -6.30 0.25
N ILE A 36 -1.90 -7.60 -0.02
CA ILE A 36 -1.16 -8.14 -1.16
C ILE A 36 -2.11 -8.88 -2.08
N ALA A 37 -1.94 -8.73 -3.40
CA ALA A 37 -2.67 -9.51 -4.40
C ALA A 37 -1.72 -10.02 -5.49
N LYS A 38 -1.91 -11.26 -5.94
CA LYS A 38 -1.30 -11.77 -7.17
C LYS A 38 -2.04 -11.16 -8.38
N ILE A 39 -1.27 -10.67 -9.35
CA ILE A 39 -1.79 -10.13 -10.60
C ILE A 39 -1.11 -10.74 -11.82
N ASN A 40 -1.68 -10.52 -13.00
CA ASN A 40 -1.16 -10.98 -14.29
C ASN A 40 -0.33 -9.91 -15.01
N SER A 41 0.41 -9.10 -14.26
CA SER A 41 1.39 -8.16 -14.82
C SER A 41 2.69 -8.21 -14.04
N ASN A 42 3.81 -8.17 -14.77
CA ASN A 42 5.15 -8.03 -14.21
C ASN A 42 5.69 -6.59 -14.31
N SER A 43 4.90 -5.66 -14.84
CA SER A 43 5.33 -4.26 -14.93
C SER A 43 5.49 -3.65 -13.54
N TYR A 44 6.44 -2.73 -13.44
CA TYR A 44 6.53 -1.83 -12.29
C TYR A 44 5.52 -0.70 -12.51
N ASN A 45 4.68 -0.45 -11.51
CA ASN A 45 3.71 0.63 -11.54
C ASN A 45 3.38 1.06 -10.11
N PHE A 46 2.90 2.28 -9.94
CA PHE A 46 2.40 2.75 -8.66
C PHE A 46 1.18 3.64 -8.84
N SER A 47 0.37 3.77 -7.79
CA SER A 47 -0.73 4.72 -7.74
C SER A 47 -0.90 5.19 -6.31
N PHE A 48 -1.07 6.49 -6.12
CA PHE A 48 -1.32 7.11 -4.82
C PHE A 48 -2.69 7.78 -4.91
N PHE A 49 -3.57 7.47 -3.96
CA PHE A 49 -4.95 7.94 -4.01
C PHE A 49 -5.45 8.31 -2.64
N GLU A 50 -6.21 9.40 -2.61
CA GLU A 50 -6.93 9.90 -1.46
C GLU A 50 -8.20 9.05 -1.23
N VAL A 51 -8.45 8.74 0.03
CA VAL A 51 -9.66 8.10 0.54
C VAL A 51 -10.51 9.14 1.28
N SER A 52 -9.87 9.98 2.09
CA SER A 52 -10.38 11.20 2.74
C SER A 52 -9.23 12.20 2.91
N GLU A 53 -9.53 13.38 3.49
CA GLU A 53 -8.57 14.49 3.73
C GLU A 53 -7.24 14.05 4.39
N ASP A 54 -7.29 13.02 5.24
CA ASP A 54 -6.18 12.49 6.03
C ASP A 54 -5.89 11.00 5.75
N GLU A 55 -6.59 10.37 4.82
CA GLU A 55 -6.45 8.93 4.54
C GLU A 55 -6.07 8.68 3.09
N PHE A 56 -5.06 7.84 2.88
CA PHE A 56 -4.51 7.57 1.56
C PHE A 56 -4.26 6.08 1.38
N ILE A 57 -4.22 5.65 0.13
CA ILE A 57 -3.72 4.33 -0.21
C ILE A 57 -2.65 4.46 -1.30
N LEU A 58 -1.51 3.82 -1.02
CA LEU A 58 -0.41 3.67 -1.97
C LEU A 58 -0.43 2.23 -2.52
N ALA A 59 -0.69 2.08 -3.82
CA ALA A 59 -0.59 0.83 -4.54
C ALA A 59 0.77 0.72 -5.24
N LEU A 60 1.48 -0.36 -4.99
CA LEU A 60 2.82 -0.65 -5.51
C LEU A 60 2.80 -1.98 -6.24
N GLN A 61 2.92 -1.91 -7.56
CA GLN A 61 2.92 -3.06 -8.44
C GLN A 61 4.35 -3.44 -8.81
N THR A 62 4.71 -4.69 -8.58
CA THR A 62 5.98 -5.23 -9.03
C THR A 62 5.89 -6.74 -9.16
N SER A 63 6.61 -7.30 -10.13
CA SER A 63 7.03 -8.70 -10.03
C SER A 63 5.87 -9.72 -9.99
N GLY A 64 4.72 -9.40 -10.59
CA GLY A 64 3.55 -10.27 -10.58
C GLY A 64 2.61 -10.05 -9.40
N TYR A 65 2.85 -9.03 -8.57
CA TYR A 65 2.06 -8.71 -7.39
C TYR A 65 1.75 -7.22 -7.35
N ILE A 66 0.71 -6.89 -6.59
CA ILE A 66 0.42 -5.53 -6.16
C ILE A 66 0.28 -5.53 -4.65
N VAL A 67 0.89 -4.55 -3.99
CA VAL A 67 0.80 -4.31 -2.56
C VAL A 67 0.12 -2.98 -2.36
N TYR A 68 -0.94 -2.95 -1.55
CA TYR A 68 -1.63 -1.73 -1.16
C TYR A 68 -1.26 -1.43 0.28
N LEU A 69 -0.85 -0.20 0.52
CA LEU A 69 -0.55 0.34 1.85
C LEU A 69 -1.64 1.34 2.18
N GLY A 70 -2.39 1.09 3.25
CA GLY A 70 -3.32 2.05 3.82
C GLY A 70 -2.57 2.98 4.76
N ILE A 71 -2.73 4.28 4.57
CA ILE A 71 -1.93 5.33 5.20
C ILE A 71 -2.89 6.34 5.84
N GLU A 72 -2.60 6.73 7.07
CA GLU A 72 -3.29 7.79 7.79
C GLU A 72 -2.31 8.90 8.12
N SER A 73 -2.74 10.14 7.93
CA SER A 73 -1.97 11.34 8.23
C SER A 73 -2.43 11.94 9.56
N ASP A 74 -1.51 12.57 10.29
CA ASP A 74 -1.87 13.34 11.49
C ASP A 74 -2.49 14.71 11.17
N ASN A 75 -2.36 15.17 9.92
CA ASN A 75 -2.90 16.41 9.40
C ASN A 75 -3.42 16.23 7.96
N GLU A 76 -4.36 17.08 7.55
CA GLU A 76 -4.76 17.18 6.14
C GLU A 76 -3.53 17.52 5.28
N ILE A 77 -3.41 16.83 4.15
CA ILE A 77 -2.29 17.03 3.23
C ILE A 77 -2.78 17.90 2.08
N SER A 78 -2.05 18.98 1.75
CA SER A 78 -2.33 19.76 0.56
C SER A 78 -2.18 18.92 -0.72
N GLU A 79 -3.13 19.03 -1.66
CA GLU A 79 -3.05 18.37 -2.97
C GLU A 79 -1.72 18.64 -3.70
N ASP A 80 -1.16 19.86 -3.54
CA ASP A 80 0.12 20.25 -4.16
C ASP A 80 1.30 19.41 -3.63
N ALA A 81 1.19 18.88 -2.42
CA ALA A 81 2.21 18.04 -1.78
C ALA A 81 2.13 16.57 -2.18
N TYR A 82 1.01 16.10 -2.75
CA TYR A 82 0.76 14.67 -3.00
C TYR A 82 1.83 14.02 -3.88
N SER A 83 2.28 14.72 -4.92
CA SER A 83 3.33 14.22 -5.82
C SER A 83 4.67 14.03 -5.11
N SER A 84 5.04 15.00 -4.28
CA SER A 84 6.29 14.97 -3.51
C SER A 84 6.26 13.86 -2.46
N ILE A 85 5.17 13.79 -1.69
CA ILE A 85 4.96 12.76 -0.66
C ILE A 85 4.93 11.37 -1.29
N GLY A 86 4.17 11.18 -2.37
CA GLY A 86 4.10 9.90 -3.08
C GLY A 86 5.48 9.41 -3.52
N ARG A 87 6.33 10.28 -4.09
CA ARG A 87 7.69 9.92 -4.49
C ARG A 87 8.56 9.49 -3.32
N ILE A 88 8.48 10.22 -2.20
CA ILE A 88 9.25 9.90 -1.00
C ILE A 88 8.78 8.57 -0.43
N LEU A 89 7.47 8.37 -0.27
CA LEU A 89 6.87 7.12 0.21
C LEU A 89 7.31 5.93 -0.65
N ILE A 90 7.28 6.05 -1.98
CA ILE A 90 7.75 5.00 -2.89
C ILE A 90 9.23 4.68 -2.62
N SER A 91 10.08 5.71 -2.55
CA SER A 91 11.53 5.53 -2.29
C SER A 91 11.78 4.80 -0.97
N GLU A 92 11.11 5.21 0.10
CA GLU A 92 11.29 4.67 1.46
C GLU A 92 10.69 3.25 1.62
N LEU A 93 9.54 2.99 1.00
CA LEU A 93 8.76 1.77 1.23
C LEU A 93 9.08 0.66 0.23
N MET A 94 9.59 0.98 -0.95
CA MET A 94 9.88 -0.04 -1.96
C MET A 94 10.84 -1.15 -1.51
N PRO A 95 11.91 -0.91 -0.74
CA PRO A 95 12.76 -2.00 -0.25
C PRO A 95 11.96 -3.05 0.55
N TYR A 96 11.03 -2.61 1.38
CA TYR A 96 10.19 -3.49 2.21
C TYR A 96 9.12 -4.20 1.39
N VAL A 97 8.53 -3.50 0.41
CA VAL A 97 7.57 -4.10 -0.53
C VAL A 97 8.25 -5.15 -1.41
N ASN A 98 9.46 -4.89 -1.90
CA ASN A 98 10.23 -5.87 -2.66
C ASN A 98 10.51 -7.12 -1.82
N LEU A 99 10.92 -6.95 -0.57
CA LEU A 99 11.14 -8.08 0.34
C LEU A 99 9.86 -8.91 0.58
N LEU A 100 8.72 -8.24 0.78
CA LEU A 100 7.41 -8.89 0.91
C LEU A 100 7.05 -9.68 -0.36
N VAL A 101 7.22 -9.08 -1.53
CA VAL A 101 6.92 -9.71 -2.83
C VAL A 101 7.85 -10.88 -3.13
N GLU A 102 9.14 -10.75 -2.86
CA GLU A 102 10.11 -11.85 -2.97
C GLU A 102 9.74 -13.01 -2.05
N LYS A 103 9.34 -12.72 -0.82
CA LYS A 103 8.88 -13.74 0.11
C LYS A 103 7.61 -14.42 -0.41
N ALA A 104 6.64 -13.66 -0.89
CA ALA A 104 5.41 -14.17 -1.49
C ALA A 104 5.70 -15.12 -2.67
N LYS A 105 6.63 -14.75 -3.55
CA LYS A 105 7.11 -15.63 -4.63
C LYS A 105 7.72 -16.92 -4.10
N SER A 106 8.62 -16.83 -3.11
CA SER A 106 9.36 -17.98 -2.59
C SER A 106 8.44 -19.06 -1.99
N ILE A 107 7.32 -18.65 -1.39
CA ILE A 107 6.31 -19.57 -0.85
C ILE A 107 5.23 -19.93 -1.88
N GLY A 108 5.31 -19.38 -3.09
CA GLY A 108 4.35 -19.58 -4.17
C GLY A 108 2.98 -18.99 -3.88
N TYR A 109 2.88 -17.87 -3.17
CA TYR A 109 1.61 -17.21 -2.88
C TYR A 109 0.89 -16.81 -4.17
N SER A 110 -0.42 -16.99 -4.24
CA SER A 110 -1.22 -16.74 -5.46
C SER A 110 -2.60 -16.18 -5.16
N GLY A 111 -2.81 -15.66 -3.95
CA GLY A 111 -4.10 -15.19 -3.48
C GLY A 111 -4.21 -13.67 -3.44
N VAL A 112 -5.19 -13.22 -2.68
CA VAL A 112 -5.30 -11.85 -2.19
C VAL A 112 -5.71 -11.86 -0.72
N ASP A 113 -4.95 -11.16 0.13
CA ASP A 113 -5.13 -11.14 1.57
C ASP A 113 -4.72 -9.78 2.15
N ILE A 114 -5.46 -9.37 3.18
CA ILE A 114 -5.01 -8.32 4.11
C ILE A 114 -4.03 -8.97 5.08
N LEU A 115 -2.79 -8.48 5.06
CA LEU A 115 -1.70 -8.94 5.91
C LEU A 115 -1.55 -8.09 7.18
N LEU A 116 -2.05 -6.85 7.17
CA LEU A 116 -2.04 -5.95 8.32
C LEU A 116 -3.33 -5.14 8.35
N ASP A 117 -3.91 -5.08 9.54
CA ASP A 117 -4.95 -4.15 9.98
C ASP A 117 -4.54 -3.67 11.37
N ASP A 118 -3.82 -2.55 11.40
CA ASP A 118 -3.27 -1.93 12.61
C ASP A 118 -4.20 -0.80 13.09
N ASP A 119 -5.45 -1.18 13.38
CA ASP A 119 -6.50 -0.25 13.80
C ASP A 119 -6.79 0.85 12.75
N MET A 120 -6.85 0.45 11.47
CA MET A 120 -7.28 1.36 10.41
C MET A 120 -8.63 2.00 10.76
N SER A 121 -8.76 3.28 10.47
CA SER A 121 -10.00 4.02 10.53
C SER A 121 -11.13 3.28 9.79
N PRO A 122 -12.41 3.50 10.15
CA PRO A 122 -13.52 2.85 9.47
C PRO A 122 -13.53 3.08 7.95
N THR A 123 -13.19 4.29 7.51
CA THR A 123 -13.22 4.71 6.10
C THR A 123 -12.09 4.04 5.31
N LEU A 124 -10.86 4.11 5.80
CA LEU A 124 -9.70 3.45 5.19
C LEU A 124 -9.88 1.92 5.15
N LYS A 125 -10.42 1.36 6.24
CA LYS A 125 -10.75 -0.07 6.33
C LYS A 125 -11.77 -0.45 5.26
N GLU A 126 -12.85 0.29 5.11
CA GLU A 126 -13.84 0.02 4.06
C GLU A 126 -13.19 0.03 2.67
N ALA A 127 -12.41 1.07 2.34
CA ALA A 127 -11.72 1.19 1.05
C ALA A 127 -10.77 0.01 0.77
N MET A 128 -9.96 -0.40 1.75
CA MET A 128 -9.04 -1.53 1.64
C MET A 128 -9.78 -2.87 1.47
N TYR A 129 -10.90 -3.06 2.17
CA TYR A 129 -11.72 -4.26 2.03
C TYR A 129 -12.48 -4.28 0.69
N GLU A 130 -12.89 -3.14 0.14
CA GLU A 130 -13.43 -3.09 -1.21
C GLU A 130 -12.40 -3.54 -2.26
N ILE A 131 -11.15 -3.09 -2.14
CA ILE A 131 -10.03 -3.52 -2.99
C ILE A 131 -9.83 -5.04 -2.90
N LEU A 132 -9.84 -5.59 -1.68
CA LEU A 132 -9.78 -7.04 -1.45
C LEU A 132 -10.88 -7.77 -2.22
N ILE A 133 -12.13 -7.32 -2.08
CA ILE A 133 -13.28 -7.95 -2.74
C ILE A 133 -13.20 -7.82 -4.27
N LYS A 134 -12.73 -6.70 -4.80
CA LYS A 134 -12.51 -6.50 -6.25
C LYS A 134 -11.48 -7.51 -6.79
N HIS A 135 -10.33 -7.65 -6.14
CA HIS A 135 -9.31 -8.64 -6.53
C HIS A 135 -9.81 -10.07 -6.43
N ARG A 136 -10.57 -10.42 -5.39
CA ARG A 136 -11.20 -11.76 -5.25
C ARG A 136 -12.16 -12.08 -6.41
N ARG A 137 -12.74 -11.05 -7.04
CA ARG A 137 -13.59 -11.17 -8.23
C ARG A 137 -12.80 -11.14 -9.55
N GLY A 138 -11.46 -11.14 -9.49
CA GLY A 138 -10.59 -11.05 -10.67
C GLY A 138 -10.59 -9.67 -11.33
N LYS A 139 -11.04 -8.63 -10.62
CA LYS A 139 -11.02 -7.25 -11.12
C LYS A 139 -9.87 -6.51 -10.45
N THR A 140 -8.99 -5.91 -11.25
CA THR A 140 -8.04 -4.93 -10.73
C THR A 140 -8.81 -3.62 -10.52
N PRO A 141 -8.74 -2.99 -9.33
CA PRO A 141 -9.56 -1.83 -9.02
C PRO A 141 -9.37 -0.65 -9.97
N TYR A 142 -8.19 -0.48 -10.60
CA TYR A 142 -7.89 0.71 -11.41
C TYR A 142 -6.97 0.40 -12.60
N GLU A 143 -7.32 0.96 -13.76
CA GLU A 143 -6.45 1.18 -14.93
C GLU A 143 -5.72 2.52 -14.73
N GLN A 144 -4.43 2.55 -15.02
CA GLN A 144 -3.41 3.59 -14.80
C GLN A 144 -3.85 5.08 -14.80
N PHE A 145 -3.39 5.84 -13.80
CA PHE A 145 -2.90 7.20 -14.05
C PHE A 145 -1.40 7.10 -14.39
N GLU A 146 -1.06 7.31 -15.65
CA GLU A 146 0.33 7.61 -16.03
C GLU A 146 0.66 9.01 -15.50
N ILE A 147 1.56 9.10 -14.52
CA ILE A 147 2.23 10.37 -14.22
C ILE A 147 3.33 10.51 -15.27
N ALA A 148 3.02 11.24 -16.35
CA ALA A 148 3.97 11.67 -17.38
C ALA A 148 4.67 12.98 -16.97
#